data_AF-A7L6E4-F1
#
_entry.id   AF-A7L6E4-F1
#
_cell.length_a   1.000
_cell.length_b   1.000
_cell.length_c   1.000
_cell.angle_alpha   90.00
_cell.angle_beta   90.00
_cell.angle_gamma   90.00
#
_symmetry.space_group_name_H-M   'P 1'
#
loop_
_entity.id
_entity.type
_entity.pdbx_description
1 polymer ?
#
loop_
_entity_poly.entity_id
_entity_poly.type
_entity_poly.pdbx_seq_one_letter_code
_entity_poly.pdbx_strand_id
1 'polypeptide(L)'
;IYGFATGIKDIMNMIFKTDTGGDLTLDEILKNQQFLNDISGKLDGVNGSLNDLIAQGNLNTELSKEILKIANEQNQVLNDVNNKLDAINTMLRVYLPKITSMLSDVMKQNYALSLQIEYLSKQLQEISDKLDIINVNVLINSTLTEITPAYQRIKYVNEKFEELTFAT
;
A
#
# COMPACT_ATOMS: atom_id res chain seq x y z
N ILE A 1 25.24 -1.06 19.76
CA ILE A 1 23.92 -0.50 20.12
C ILE A 1 23.78 0.96 19.70
N TYR A 2 24.55 1.92 20.25
CA TYR A 2 24.41 3.35 19.90
C TYR A 2 24.49 3.66 18.39
N GLY A 3 25.50 3.11 17.70
CA GLY A 3 25.66 3.31 16.25
C GLY A 3 24.49 2.74 15.44
N PHE A 4 24.06 1.52 15.75
CA PHE A 4 22.89 0.88 15.14
C PHE A 4 21.61 1.70 15.35
N ALA A 5 21.33 2.12 16.59
CA ALA A 5 20.15 2.91 16.91
C ALA A 5 20.15 4.28 16.21
N THR A 6 21.31 4.91 16.08
CA THR A 6 21.45 6.16 15.33
C THR A 6 21.20 5.93 13.83
N GLY A 7 21.76 4.86 13.25
CA GLY A 7 21.52 4.50 11.86
C GLY A 7 20.03 4.24 11.56
N ILE A 8 19.33 3.50 12.42
CA ILE A 8 17.87 3.29 12.29
C ILE A 8 17.13 4.63 12.40
N LYS A 9 17.50 5.50 13.34
CA LYS A 9 16.89 6.83 13.47
C LYS A 9 17.06 7.66 12.20
N ASP A 10 18.21 7.58 11.54
CA ASP A 10 18.47 8.30 10.29
C ASP A 10 17.65 7.74 9.12
N ILE A 11 17.50 6.42 9.03
CA ILE A 11 16.58 5.77 8.08
C ILE A 11 15.14 6.24 8.32
N MET A 12 14.69 6.25 9.58
CA MET A 12 13.36 6.74 9.93
C MET A 12 13.18 8.21 9.50
N ASN A 13 14.14 9.08 9.81
CA ASN A 13 14.10 10.47 9.39
C ASN A 13 14.04 10.64 7.87
N MET A 14 14.72 9.78 7.12
CA MET A 14 14.67 9.77 5.65
C MET A 14 13.27 9.37 5.15
N ILE A 15 12.68 8.32 5.71
CA ILE A 15 11.30 7.89 5.39
C ILE A 15 10.32 9.04 5.67
N PHE A 16 10.40 9.66 6.86
CA PHE A 16 9.53 10.77 7.24
C PHE A 16 9.65 12.02 6.34
N LYS A 17 10.80 12.20 5.69
CA LYS A 17 11.04 13.31 4.76
C LYS A 17 10.68 12.98 3.31
N THR A 18 10.32 11.73 3.02
CA THR A 18 9.93 11.33 1.67
C THR A 18 8.53 11.84 1.38
N ASP A 19 8.44 12.87 0.55
CA ASP A 19 7.18 13.39 0.03
C ASP A 19 6.68 12.52 -1.12
N THR A 20 5.57 11.82 -0.88
CA THR A 20 4.91 10.93 -1.84
C THR A 20 3.82 11.63 -2.66
N GLY A 21 3.62 12.94 -2.50
CA GLY A 21 2.54 13.70 -3.10
C GLY A 21 1.25 13.68 -2.27
N GLY A 22 0.12 14.00 -2.92
CA GLY A 22 -1.18 14.20 -2.26
C GLY A 22 -1.73 12.97 -1.52
N ASP A 23 -2.75 13.21 -0.68
CA ASP A 23 -3.44 12.27 0.23
C ASP A 23 -4.21 11.14 -0.48
N LEU A 24 -3.68 10.57 -1.56
CA LEU A 24 -4.26 9.39 -2.19
C LEU A 24 -3.92 8.16 -1.34
N THR A 25 -4.95 7.55 -0.76
CA THR A 25 -4.81 6.25 -0.13
C THR A 25 -4.70 5.16 -1.20
N LEU A 26 -3.90 4.12 -0.96
CA LEU A 26 -3.84 2.93 -1.83
C LEU A 26 -5.23 2.32 -2.07
N ASP A 27 -6.11 2.43 -1.07
CA ASP A 27 -7.51 2.00 -1.13
C ASP A 27 -8.35 2.78 -2.15
N GLU A 28 -8.09 4.07 -2.37
CA GLU A 28 -8.84 4.87 -3.35
C GLU A 28 -8.57 4.46 -4.80
N ILE A 29 -7.43 3.78 -5.02
CA ILE A 29 -6.97 3.27 -6.32
C ILE A 29 -7.48 1.84 -6.56
N LEU A 30 -7.59 1.03 -5.50
CA LEU A 30 -8.02 -0.37 -5.59
C LEU A 30 -9.54 -0.56 -5.67
N LYS A 31 -10.33 0.49 -5.41
CA LYS A 31 -11.81 0.47 -5.48
C LYS A 31 -12.37 0.49 -6.92
N ASN A 32 -11.77 -0.29 -7.81
CA ASN A 32 -12.22 -0.42 -9.20
C ASN A 32 -13.61 -1.07 -9.30
N GLN A 33 -13.98 -1.94 -8.36
CA GLN A 33 -15.31 -2.56 -8.36
C GLN A 33 -16.42 -1.56 -8.08
N GLN A 34 -16.25 -0.68 -7.07
CA GLN A 34 -17.23 0.39 -6.78
C GLN A 34 -17.34 1.34 -7.98
N PHE A 35 -16.19 1.72 -8.54
CA PHE A 35 -16.11 2.60 -9.70
C PHE A 35 -16.81 2.02 -10.95
N LEU A 36 -16.60 0.74 -11.25
CA LEU A 36 -17.26 0.07 -12.37
C LEU A 36 -18.78 -0.01 -12.16
N ASN A 37 -19.24 -0.24 -10.92
CA ASN A 37 -20.65 -0.22 -10.59
C ASN A 37 -21.26 1.19 -10.78
N ASP A 38 -20.55 2.25 -10.36
CA ASP A 38 -21.01 3.63 -10.51
C ASP A 38 -21.08 4.03 -11.99
N ILE A 39 -20.08 3.66 -12.79
CA ILE A 39 -20.12 3.85 -14.25
C ILE A 39 -21.28 3.09 -14.87
N SER A 40 -21.47 1.81 -14.50
CA SER A 40 -22.55 0.98 -15.03
C SER A 40 -23.91 1.63 -14.75
N GLY A 41 -24.17 2.06 -13.52
CA GLY A 41 -25.44 2.70 -13.16
C GLY A 41 -25.70 4.01 -13.93
N LYS A 42 -24.66 4.81 -14.17
CA LYS A 42 -24.78 6.02 -14.98
C LYS A 42 -24.99 5.72 -16.48
N LEU A 43 -24.32 4.70 -17.01
CA LEU A 43 -24.51 4.24 -18.40
C LEU A 43 -25.90 3.62 -18.61
N ASP A 44 -26.45 2.93 -17.63
CA ASP A 44 -27.83 2.43 -17.65
C ASP A 44 -28.83 3.60 -17.70
N GLY A 45 -28.57 4.69 -16.97
CA GLY A 45 -29.35 5.93 -17.06
C GLY A 45 -29.32 6.57 -18.45
N VAL A 46 -28.13 6.66 -19.06
CA VAL A 46 -27.96 7.13 -20.45
C VAL A 46 -28.73 6.26 -21.44
N ASN A 47 -28.66 4.94 -21.30
CA ASN A 47 -29.39 3.99 -22.15
C ASN A 47 -30.90 4.13 -21.98
N GLY A 48 -31.40 4.34 -20.75
CA GLY A 48 -32.81 4.64 -20.50
C GLY A 48 -33.26 5.91 -21.22
N SER A 49 -32.53 7.02 -21.04
CA SER A 49 -32.81 8.30 -21.70
C SER A 49 -32.76 8.18 -23.24
N LEU A 50 -31.84 7.39 -23.81
CA LEU A 50 -31.77 7.11 -25.26
C LEU A 50 -32.96 6.27 -25.76
N ASN A 51 -33.40 5.27 -25.00
CA ASN A 51 -34.54 4.43 -25.38
C ASN A 51 -35.85 5.24 -25.38
N ASP A 52 -36.04 6.12 -24.40
CA ASP A 52 -37.19 7.02 -24.34
C ASP A 52 -37.20 7.98 -25.56
N LEU A 53 -36.02 8.48 -25.94
CA LEU A 53 -35.84 9.32 -27.13
C LEU A 53 -36.26 8.61 -28.42
N ILE A 54 -35.82 7.35 -28.60
CA ILE A 54 -36.14 6.52 -29.78
C ILE A 54 -37.64 6.20 -29.82
N ALA A 55 -38.26 5.93 -28.67
CA ALA A 55 -39.66 5.58 -28.56
C ALA A 55 -40.63 6.74 -28.86
N GLN A 56 -40.23 8.00 -28.63
CA GLN A 56 -41.12 9.16 -28.76
C GLN A 56 -41.34 9.66 -30.21
N GLY A 57 -40.43 9.38 -31.14
CA GLY A 57 -40.69 9.45 -32.59
C GLY A 57 -41.10 10.80 -33.26
N ASN A 58 -41.36 11.92 -32.57
CA ASN A 58 -41.73 13.24 -33.16
C ASN A 58 -41.35 14.46 -32.27
N LEU A 59 -40.97 15.62 -32.89
CA LEU A 59 -39.71 16.29 -32.57
C LEU A 59 -39.74 17.84 -32.75
N ASN A 60 -39.34 18.65 -31.73
CA ASN A 60 -38.26 19.67 -31.88
C ASN A 60 -37.68 20.16 -30.52
N THR A 61 -38.49 20.55 -29.54
CA THR A 61 -38.03 21.07 -28.25
C THR A 61 -37.81 19.99 -27.21
N GLU A 62 -38.70 18.99 -27.13
CA GLU A 62 -38.57 17.88 -26.18
C GLU A 62 -37.37 16.99 -26.51
N LEU A 63 -37.14 16.70 -27.80
CA LEU A 63 -35.93 15.99 -28.22
C LEU A 63 -34.65 16.74 -27.83
N SER A 64 -34.64 18.07 -27.97
CA SER A 64 -33.48 18.88 -27.60
C SER A 64 -33.21 18.82 -26.09
N LYS A 65 -34.25 18.77 -25.24
CA LYS A 65 -34.09 18.60 -23.79
C LYS A 65 -33.57 17.21 -23.42
N GLU A 66 -34.08 16.17 -24.04
CA GLU A 66 -33.63 14.79 -23.78
C GLU A 66 -32.18 14.57 -24.26
N ILE A 67 -31.81 15.10 -25.43
CA ILE A 67 -30.41 15.09 -25.89
C ILE A 67 -29.50 15.86 -24.91
N LEU A 68 -29.93 17.01 -24.39
CA LEU A 68 -29.18 17.74 -23.37
C LEU A 68 -29.01 16.94 -22.08
N LYS A 69 -30.04 16.20 -21.64
CA LYS A 69 -29.98 15.34 -20.47
C LYS A 69 -28.98 14.19 -20.66
N ILE A 70 -29.03 13.51 -21.80
CA ILE A 70 -28.07 12.47 -22.19
C ILE A 70 -26.65 13.01 -22.21
N ALA A 71 -26.42 14.18 -22.82
CA ALA A 71 -25.12 14.81 -22.87
C ALA A 71 -24.59 15.16 -21.46
N ASN A 72 -25.45 15.61 -20.55
CA ASN A 72 -25.09 15.88 -19.16
C ASN A 72 -24.71 14.60 -18.40
N GLU A 73 -25.49 13.53 -18.54
CA GLU A 73 -25.21 12.24 -17.91
C GLU A 73 -23.89 11.63 -18.43
N GLN A 74 -23.65 11.69 -19.75
CA GLN A 74 -22.38 11.27 -20.36
C GLN A 74 -21.20 12.11 -19.85
N ASN A 75 -21.35 13.43 -19.72
CA ASN A 75 -20.31 14.30 -19.16
C ASN A 75 -20.01 13.94 -17.69
N GLN A 76 -21.02 13.56 -16.90
CA GLN A 76 -20.81 13.10 -15.53
C GLN A 76 -20.07 11.76 -15.46
N VAL A 77 -20.33 10.82 -16.37
CA VAL A 77 -19.55 9.57 -16.48
C VAL A 77 -18.10 9.89 -16.84
N LEU A 78 -17.90 10.73 -17.85
CA LEU A 78 -16.57 11.10 -18.33
C LEU A 78 -15.75 11.80 -17.23
N ASN A 79 -16.36 12.70 -16.47
CA ASN A 79 -15.69 13.39 -15.36
C ASN A 79 -15.26 12.40 -14.26
N ASP A 80 -16.10 11.44 -13.88
CA ASP A 80 -15.74 10.44 -12.88
C ASP A 80 -14.60 9.54 -13.36
N VAL A 81 -14.63 9.15 -14.64
CA VAL A 81 -13.55 8.39 -15.28
C VAL A 81 -12.24 9.18 -15.26
N ASN A 82 -12.28 10.45 -15.66
CA ASN A 82 -11.10 11.31 -15.70
C ASN A 82 -10.50 11.50 -14.30
N ASN A 83 -11.34 11.76 -13.28
CA ASN A 83 -10.86 11.91 -11.90
C ASN A 83 -10.13 10.66 -11.39
N LYS A 84 -10.64 9.47 -11.69
CA LYS A 84 -9.99 8.20 -11.33
C LYS A 84 -8.71 7.94 -12.13
N LEU A 85 -8.72 8.26 -13.42
CA LEU A 85 -7.53 8.15 -14.26
C LEU A 85 -6.42 9.10 -13.78
N ASP A 86 -6.77 10.32 -13.37
CA ASP A 86 -5.83 11.30 -12.83
C ASP A 86 -5.23 10.83 -11.49
N ALA A 87 -6.02 10.20 -10.62
CA ALA A 87 -5.53 9.57 -9.39
C ALA A 87 -4.54 8.43 -9.69
N ILE A 88 -4.86 7.54 -10.64
CA ILE A 88 -3.97 6.46 -11.08
C ILE A 88 -2.67 7.02 -11.68
N ASN A 89 -2.78 8.04 -12.53
CA ASN A 89 -1.61 8.69 -13.14
C ASN A 89 -0.72 9.34 -12.09
N THR A 90 -1.30 9.99 -11.08
CA THR A 90 -0.56 10.58 -9.96
C THR A 90 0.19 9.51 -9.18
N MET A 91 -0.47 8.37 -8.88
CA MET A 91 0.17 7.24 -8.23
C MET A 91 1.38 6.71 -9.01
N LEU A 92 1.20 6.44 -10.30
CA LEU A 92 2.24 5.87 -11.15
C LEU A 92 3.41 6.82 -11.38
N ARG A 93 3.16 8.14 -11.47
CA ARG A 93 4.18 9.13 -11.80
C ARG A 93 4.85 9.77 -10.59
N VAL A 94 4.19 9.82 -9.44
CA VAL A 94 4.68 10.51 -8.24
C VAL A 94 4.92 9.51 -7.12
N TYR A 95 3.87 8.86 -6.63
CA TYR A 95 3.96 8.03 -5.44
C TYR A 95 4.89 6.82 -5.65
N LEU A 96 4.69 6.04 -6.72
CA LEU A 96 5.43 4.80 -6.95
C LEU A 96 6.94 5.05 -7.11
N PRO A 97 7.42 6.02 -7.93
CA PRO A 97 8.84 6.33 -8.00
C PRO A 97 9.44 6.74 -6.65
N LYS A 98 8.71 7.52 -5.84
CA LYS A 98 9.17 7.97 -4.53
C LYS A 98 9.30 6.82 -3.54
N ILE A 99 8.28 5.97 -3.46
CA ILE A 99 8.31 4.78 -2.59
C ILE A 99 9.36 3.78 -3.04
N THR A 100 9.49 3.48 -4.34
CA THR A 100 10.52 2.56 -4.83
C THR A 100 11.93 3.07 -4.52
N SER A 101 12.18 4.38 -4.72
CA SER A 101 13.47 4.98 -4.34
C SER A 101 13.72 4.90 -2.84
N MET A 102 12.72 5.26 -2.02
CA MET A 102 12.80 5.20 -0.56
C MET A 102 13.09 3.78 -0.08
N LEU A 103 12.36 2.77 -0.58
CA LEU A 103 12.58 1.36 -0.23
C LEU A 103 13.98 0.88 -0.64
N SER A 104 14.47 1.30 -1.81
CA SER A 104 15.85 1.00 -2.23
C SER A 104 16.89 1.58 -1.26
N ASP A 105 16.70 2.81 -0.79
CA ASP A 105 17.60 3.47 0.15
C ASP A 105 17.50 2.87 1.57
N VAL A 106 16.30 2.49 2.01
CA VAL A 106 16.09 1.73 3.25
C VAL A 106 16.84 0.40 3.17
N MET A 107 16.69 -0.35 2.08
CA MET A 107 17.35 -1.64 1.89
C MET A 107 18.87 -1.52 1.95
N LYS A 108 19.46 -0.56 1.22
CA LYS A 108 20.92 -0.34 1.21
C LYS A 108 21.46 -0.02 2.61
N GLN A 109 20.78 0.84 3.36
CA GLN A 109 21.19 1.21 4.71
C GLN A 109 20.98 0.07 5.70
N ASN A 110 19.84 -0.65 5.61
CA ASN A 110 19.58 -1.82 6.44
C ASN A 110 20.59 -2.93 6.18
N TYR A 111 21.01 -3.18 4.94
CA TYR A 111 22.01 -4.19 4.63
C TYR A 111 23.33 -3.96 5.39
N ALA A 112 23.81 -2.71 5.44
CA ALA A 112 25.01 -2.37 6.19
C ALA A 112 24.83 -2.60 7.71
N LEU A 113 23.65 -2.33 8.25
CA LEU A 113 23.32 -2.59 9.65
C LEU A 113 23.17 -4.09 9.94
N SER A 114 22.54 -4.85 9.04
CA SER A 114 22.36 -6.30 9.11
C SER A 114 23.70 -7.01 9.17
N LEU A 115 24.67 -6.63 8.33
CA LEU A 115 26.03 -7.19 8.37
C LEU A 115 26.71 -7.02 9.74
N GLN A 116 26.46 -5.92 10.44
CA GLN A 116 27.04 -5.67 11.77
C GLN A 116 26.44 -6.58 12.85
N ILE A 117 25.17 -6.97 12.71
CA ILE A 117 24.46 -7.78 13.72
C ILE A 117 24.43 -9.27 13.39
N GLU A 118 24.55 -9.67 12.11
CA GLU A 118 24.47 -11.07 11.69
C GLU A 118 25.57 -11.92 12.36
N TYR A 119 26.79 -11.38 12.44
CA TYR A 119 27.90 -12.05 13.12
C TYR A 119 27.61 -12.29 14.61
N LEU A 120 27.04 -11.30 15.29
CA LEU A 120 26.67 -11.41 16.70
C LEU A 120 25.52 -12.40 16.91
N SER A 121 24.53 -12.43 15.99
CA SER A 121 23.44 -13.39 16.02
C SER A 121 23.92 -14.83 15.88
N LYS A 122 24.91 -15.09 14.99
CA LYS A 122 25.51 -16.43 14.85
C LYS A 122 26.24 -16.85 16.11
N GLN A 123 27.05 -15.97 16.71
CA GLN A 123 27.71 -16.28 17.99
C GLN A 123 26.71 -16.54 19.12
N LEU A 124 25.63 -15.76 19.20
CA LEU A 124 24.62 -15.93 20.24
C LEU A 124 23.85 -17.24 20.05
N GLN A 125 23.58 -17.64 18.80
CA GLN A 125 22.98 -18.94 18.51
C GLN A 125 23.92 -20.09 18.91
N GLU A 126 25.21 -20.01 18.60
CA GLU A 126 26.19 -21.02 19.03
C GLU A 126 26.28 -21.14 20.56
N ILE A 127 26.16 -20.03 21.29
CA ILE A 127 26.08 -20.03 22.75
C ILE A 127 24.78 -20.73 23.19
N SER A 128 23.65 -20.38 22.59
CA SER A 128 22.35 -21.01 22.87
C SER A 128 22.37 -22.52 22.63
N ASP A 129 23.00 -22.98 21.55
CA ASP A 129 23.07 -24.40 21.20
C ASP A 129 23.95 -25.21 22.17
N LYS A 130 24.93 -24.54 22.80
CA LYS A 130 25.83 -25.13 23.81
C LYS A 130 25.28 -25.03 25.24
N LEU A 131 24.17 -24.30 25.44
CA LEU A 131 23.51 -24.22 26.74
C LEU A 131 22.58 -25.41 26.92
N ASP A 132 22.86 -26.23 27.93
CA ASP A 132 22.00 -27.35 28.30
C ASP A 132 20.79 -26.82 29.09
N ILE A 133 19.61 -26.86 28.46
CA ILE A 133 18.36 -26.29 28.99
C ILE A 133 17.57 -27.34 29.80
N ILE A 134 18.10 -28.56 29.94
CA ILE A 134 17.37 -29.73 30.46
C ILE A 134 17.07 -29.62 31.97
N ASN A 135 17.73 -28.72 32.72
CA ASN A 135 17.48 -28.49 34.15
C ASN A 135 17.43 -27.00 34.51
N VAL A 136 16.62 -26.22 33.79
CA VAL A 136 16.45 -24.77 34.05
C VAL A 136 15.50 -24.50 35.21
N ASN A 137 15.84 -23.52 36.05
CA ASN A 137 14.98 -23.03 37.13
C ASN A 137 13.66 -22.47 36.55
N VAL A 138 12.56 -22.56 37.31
CA VAL A 138 11.23 -22.00 37.02
C VAL A 138 11.31 -20.56 36.51
N LEU A 139 12.19 -19.73 37.07
CA LEU A 139 12.38 -18.34 36.63
C LEU A 139 12.90 -18.23 35.18
N ILE A 140 13.79 -19.12 34.75
CA ILE A 140 14.28 -19.14 33.36
C ILE A 140 13.14 -19.62 32.45
N ASN A 141 12.41 -20.66 32.86
CA ASN A 141 11.30 -21.19 32.09
C ASN A 141 10.16 -20.16 31.90
N SER A 142 9.87 -19.32 32.92
CA SER A 142 8.88 -18.25 32.78
C SER A 142 9.36 -17.19 31.78
N THR A 143 10.62 -16.77 31.84
CA THR A 143 11.15 -15.79 30.88
C THR A 143 11.12 -16.29 29.44
N LEU A 144 11.40 -17.58 29.20
CA LEU A 144 11.29 -18.19 27.88
C LEU A 144 9.85 -18.19 27.39
N THR A 145 8.90 -18.55 28.25
CA THR A 145 7.47 -18.54 27.93
C THR A 145 6.96 -17.14 27.59
N GLU A 146 7.44 -16.12 28.31
CA GLU A 146 7.05 -14.72 28.13
C GLU A 146 7.66 -14.11 26.85
N ILE A 147 8.96 -14.33 26.58
CA ILE A 147 9.66 -13.64 25.49
C ILE A 147 9.45 -14.29 24.11
N THR A 148 9.28 -15.62 24.06
CA THR A 148 9.30 -16.38 22.80
C THR A 148 8.26 -15.89 21.79
N PRO A 149 6.98 -15.65 22.15
CA PRO A 149 5.99 -15.23 21.16
C PRO A 149 6.31 -13.87 20.53
N ALA A 150 6.80 -12.92 21.32
CA ALA A 150 7.15 -11.59 20.83
C ALA A 150 8.42 -11.65 19.97
N TYR A 151 9.43 -12.39 20.42
CA TYR A 151 10.68 -12.59 19.68
C TYR A 151 10.43 -13.20 18.30
N GLN A 152 9.62 -14.27 18.22
CA GLN A 152 9.28 -14.93 16.95
C GLN A 152 8.56 -13.98 15.99
N ARG A 153 7.60 -13.19 16.47
CA ARG A 153 6.86 -12.23 15.63
C ARG A 153 7.76 -11.13 15.09
N ILE A 154 8.57 -10.52 15.96
CA ILE A 154 9.49 -9.44 15.56
C ILE A 154 10.49 -9.96 14.54
N LYS A 155 11.09 -11.13 14.81
CA LYS A 155 12.03 -11.78 13.89
C LYS A 155 11.38 -12.02 12.52
N TYR A 156 10.22 -12.66 12.50
CA TYR A 156 9.51 -12.97 11.26
C TYR A 156 9.14 -11.71 10.45
N VAL A 157 8.58 -10.68 11.11
CA VAL A 157 8.18 -9.45 10.42
C VAL A 157 9.40 -8.73 9.84
N ASN A 158 10.51 -8.67 10.57
CA ASN A 158 11.74 -8.06 10.08
C ASN A 158 12.30 -8.80 8.86
N GLU A 159 12.43 -10.13 8.95
CA GLU A 159 12.92 -10.97 7.86
C GLU A 159 11.99 -10.87 6.63
N LYS A 160 10.67 -10.88 6.84
CA LYS A 160 9.72 -10.83 5.74
C LYS A 160 9.67 -9.46 5.06
N PHE A 161 9.79 -8.37 5.83
CA PHE A 161 9.87 -7.03 5.26
C PHE A 161 11.15 -6.85 4.43
N GLU A 162 12.29 -7.33 4.92
CA GLU A 162 13.55 -7.33 4.16
C GLU A 162 13.42 -8.13 2.86
N GLU A 163 12.86 -9.34 2.90
CA GLU A 163 12.64 -10.19 1.72
C GLU A 163 11.75 -9.49 0.66
N LEU A 164 10.63 -8.90 1.10
CA LEU A 164 9.68 -8.24 0.19
C LEU A 164 10.26 -6.96 -0.42
N THR A 165 11.03 -6.19 0.35
CA THR A 165 11.68 -4.97 -0.13
C THR A 165 12.86 -5.25 -1.06
N PHE A 166 13.55 -6.38 -0.89
CA PHE A 166 14.60 -6.82 -1.83
C PHE A 166 14.04 -7.30 -3.18
N ALA A 167 12.79 -7.78 -3.20
CA ALA A 167 12.13 -8.23 -4.41
C ALA A 167 11.53 -7.09 -5.26
N THR A 168 11.55 -5.85 -4.76
CA THR A 168 10.93 -4.66 -5.41
C THR A 168 11.94 -3.86 -6.24
#